data_AF-A0A0C3LKL8-F1
#
_entry.id   AF-A0A0C3LKL8-F1
#
_cell.length_a   1.000
_cell.length_b   1.000
_cell.length_c   1.000
_cell.angle_alpha   90.00
_cell.angle_beta   90.00
_cell.angle_gamma   90.00
#
_symmetry.space_group_name_H-M   'P 1'
#
loop_
_entity.id
_entity.type
_entity.pdbx_description
1 polymer ?
#
loop_
_entity_poly.entity_id
_entity_poly.type
_entity_poly.pdbx_seq_one_letter_code
_entity_poly.pdbx_strand_id
1 'polypeptide(L)'
;AIKARDLLYKYFGQLELLELRFSEIRVQFPWHDAFTTKVTTQTSLAFEKASIIFQIASTHSSIAISQNRSDPEGLKRAFNYFKTAAGMLTYINDNFLHAPSTDLSKEVVKFLTNIMLAQATEVFFEKMIDEKKGPAIVSKVAAQAAYLYTGLTEEVKEFMGRGIFDRNWITLIQIKAKYFTALSHYHRSIADTAAGKHGDSLARLNVAEGLAKEAHRLGRIFNSDFVSTYTPTLPPDAGTSMLDLTKSLQTLLTEKREEASRDNDLIYNAVVPAEATLPVIDKLSVAQPIPIQEVYGNPDVQKVIGPDMFAKLIPLSVHESASVYSEEKAKLARGEVEKVDIADGEARAGLESLGLPAGLRKWKEIANAGLEGSEDSGIPPEVESWATEVRNGGAQPGIEKAFSDLEALKRRVDDELNGISRE
;
A
#
# COMPACT_ATOMS: atom_id res chain seq x y z
N ALA A 1 24.13 10.88 4.63
CA ALA A 1 23.38 11.38 3.46
C ALA A 1 22.10 10.57 3.35
N ILE A 2 20.94 11.22 3.28
CA ILE A 2 19.65 10.54 3.10
C ILE A 2 19.58 10.05 1.65
N LYS A 3 19.41 8.74 1.44
CA LYS A 3 19.30 8.17 0.09
C LYS A 3 17.87 8.39 -0.44
N ALA A 4 17.69 8.54 -1.75
CA ALA A 4 16.36 8.75 -2.36
C ALA A 4 15.31 7.72 -1.91
N ARG A 5 15.71 6.45 -1.79
CA ARG A 5 14.90 5.36 -1.22
C ARG A 5 14.37 5.68 0.19
N ASP A 6 15.23 6.23 1.05
CA ASP A 6 14.89 6.50 2.44
C ASP A 6 13.85 7.64 2.54
N LEU A 7 13.91 8.61 1.63
CA LEU A 7 12.86 9.65 1.51
C LEU A 7 11.51 9.05 1.11
N LEU A 8 11.50 8.11 0.16
CA LEU A 8 10.26 7.45 -0.27
C LEU A 8 9.66 6.60 0.86
N TYR A 9 10.49 5.86 1.61
CA TYR A 9 10.04 5.11 2.79
C TYR A 9 9.45 6.02 3.86
N LYS A 10 10.13 7.14 4.15
CA LYS A 10 9.63 8.12 5.09
C LYS A 10 8.30 8.69 4.63
N TYR A 11 8.19 9.07 3.37
CA TYR A 11 6.97 9.64 2.83
C TYR A 11 5.79 8.65 2.90
N PHE A 12 5.96 7.42 2.41
CA PHE A 12 4.93 6.39 2.51
C PHE A 12 4.54 6.10 3.98
N GLY A 13 5.51 5.95 4.87
CA GLY A 13 5.24 5.72 6.29
C GLY A 13 4.43 6.86 6.94
N GLN A 14 4.73 8.11 6.57
CA GLN A 14 3.96 9.27 7.05
C GLN A 14 2.57 9.37 6.40
N LEU A 15 2.41 8.91 5.14
CA LEU A 15 1.08 8.82 4.50
C LEU A 15 0.18 7.78 5.17
N GLU A 16 0.73 6.65 5.61
CA GLU A 16 -0.01 5.65 6.40
C GLU A 16 -0.50 6.26 7.72
N LEU A 17 0.35 7.03 8.40
CA LEU A 17 -0.02 7.72 9.65
C LEU A 17 -1.02 8.85 9.43
N LEU A 18 -0.97 9.53 8.28
CA LEU A 18 -1.91 10.57 7.89
C LEU A 18 -3.33 10.01 7.67
N GLU A 19 -3.44 8.85 7.04
CA GLU A 19 -4.74 8.20 6.76
C GLU A 19 -5.54 7.91 8.03
N LEU A 20 -4.87 7.64 9.15
CA LEU A 20 -5.52 7.40 10.45
C LEU A 20 -6.31 8.62 10.96
N ARG A 21 -6.11 9.80 10.35
CA ARG A 21 -6.63 11.08 10.84
C ARG A 21 -7.61 11.71 9.85
N PHE A 22 -7.37 11.49 8.57
CA PHE A 22 -8.20 12.01 7.49
C PHE A 22 -8.81 10.84 6.72
N SER A 23 -10.12 10.62 6.90
CA SER A 23 -10.88 9.64 6.14
C SER A 23 -10.96 10.00 4.65
N GLU A 24 -11.02 11.29 4.35
CA GLU A 24 -10.97 11.83 2.99
C GLU A 24 -10.09 13.08 2.92
N ILE A 25 -9.29 13.19 1.86
CA ILE A 25 -8.44 14.34 1.60
C ILE A 25 -8.83 14.90 0.23
N ARG A 26 -9.18 16.19 0.17
CA ARG A 26 -9.52 16.89 -1.09
C ARG A 26 -8.28 17.53 -1.74
N VAL A 27 -7.18 16.76 -1.82
CA VAL A 27 -5.94 17.18 -2.49
C VAL A 27 -5.82 16.42 -3.79
N GLN A 28 -5.45 17.10 -4.86
CA GLN A 28 -5.22 16.47 -6.16
C GLN A 28 -3.80 15.90 -6.24
N PHE A 29 -3.68 14.63 -6.62
CA PHE A 29 -2.43 13.91 -6.84
C PHE A 29 -2.27 13.63 -8.34
N PRO A 30 -1.53 14.48 -9.08
CA PRO A 30 -1.24 14.24 -10.49
C PRO A 30 -0.02 13.32 -10.64
N TRP A 31 -0.20 12.17 -11.29
CA TRP A 31 0.87 11.24 -11.62
C TRP A 31 0.96 11.02 -13.13
N HIS A 32 2.18 10.88 -13.65
CA HIS A 32 2.42 10.48 -15.02
C HIS A 32 2.57 8.98 -15.06
N ASP A 33 1.81 8.33 -15.95
CA ASP A 33 1.95 6.90 -16.20
C ASP A 33 3.38 6.56 -16.66
N ALA A 34 4.02 5.60 -16.01
CA ALA A 34 5.44 5.29 -16.17
C ALA A 34 5.84 4.87 -17.59
N PHE A 35 4.88 4.40 -18.40
CA PHE A 35 5.16 3.85 -19.73
C PHE A 35 4.51 4.66 -20.85
N THR A 36 3.29 5.16 -20.63
CA THR A 36 2.52 5.93 -21.62
C THR A 36 2.67 7.44 -21.47
N THR A 37 3.28 7.91 -20.38
CA THR A 37 3.45 9.33 -20.00
C THR A 37 2.16 10.11 -19.78
N LYS A 38 0.99 9.44 -19.89
CA LYS A 38 -0.32 10.04 -19.71
C LYS A 38 -0.50 10.49 -18.27
N VAL A 39 -0.94 11.73 -18.07
CA VAL A 39 -1.23 12.26 -16.74
C VAL A 39 -2.59 11.74 -16.26
N THR A 40 -2.60 11.22 -15.04
CA THR A 40 -3.82 10.83 -14.31
C THR A 40 -3.83 11.56 -12.97
N THR A 41 -4.91 12.27 -12.69
CA THR A 41 -5.07 13.04 -11.45
C THR A 41 -6.23 12.46 -10.65
N GLN A 42 -5.98 12.11 -9.38
CA GLN A 42 -7.03 11.67 -8.46
C GLN A 42 -6.91 12.38 -7.13
N THR A 43 -7.99 12.40 -6.35
CA THR A 43 -7.98 12.91 -4.97
C THR A 43 -7.84 11.80 -3.92
N SER A 44 -7.75 10.55 -4.35
CA SER A 44 -7.66 9.40 -3.45
C SER A 44 -6.26 9.25 -2.87
N LEU A 45 -6.17 9.15 -1.53
CA LEU A 45 -4.94 8.82 -0.84
C LEU A 45 -4.42 7.42 -1.23
N ALA A 46 -5.32 6.49 -1.57
CA ALA A 46 -4.94 5.17 -2.05
C ALA A 46 -4.17 5.26 -3.38
N PHE A 47 -4.56 6.16 -4.27
CA PHE A 47 -3.81 6.39 -5.52
C PHE A 47 -2.41 6.93 -5.24
N GLU A 48 -2.28 7.92 -4.36
CA GLU A 48 -0.98 8.46 -3.95
C GLU A 48 -0.08 7.37 -3.35
N LYS A 49 -0.62 6.54 -2.45
CA LYS A 49 0.10 5.42 -1.84
C LYS A 49 0.59 4.42 -2.89
N ALA A 50 -0.29 3.99 -3.80
CA ALA A 50 0.07 3.04 -4.85
C ALA A 50 1.20 3.59 -5.75
N SER A 51 1.10 4.86 -6.17
CA SER A 51 2.13 5.53 -6.97
C SER A 51 3.48 5.60 -6.24
N ILE A 52 3.48 5.91 -4.96
CA ILE A 52 4.73 5.93 -4.16
C ILE A 52 5.33 4.54 -3.99
N ILE A 53 4.50 3.51 -3.72
CA ILE A 53 4.98 2.13 -3.64
C ILE A 53 5.58 1.69 -4.98
N PHE A 54 5.00 2.11 -6.11
CA PHE A 54 5.54 1.85 -7.44
C PHE A 54 6.92 2.51 -7.62
N GLN A 55 7.06 3.77 -7.20
CA GLN A 55 8.36 4.46 -7.21
C GLN A 55 9.40 3.81 -6.29
N ILE A 56 8.98 3.26 -5.14
CA ILE A 56 9.84 2.48 -4.26
C ILE A 56 10.32 1.21 -4.98
N ALA A 57 9.41 0.48 -5.64
CA ALA A 57 9.75 -0.71 -6.41
C ALA A 57 10.74 -0.40 -7.54
N SER A 58 10.50 0.67 -8.30
CA SER A 58 11.39 1.15 -9.35
C SER A 58 12.77 1.60 -8.82
N THR A 59 12.79 2.22 -7.64
CA THR A 59 14.05 2.60 -6.98
C THR A 59 14.84 1.36 -6.59
N HIS A 60 14.18 0.32 -6.04
CA HIS A 60 14.84 -0.94 -5.71
C HIS A 60 15.37 -1.68 -6.93
N SER A 61 14.61 -1.74 -8.03
CA SER A 61 15.10 -2.35 -9.28
C SER A 61 16.32 -1.62 -9.83
N SER A 62 16.32 -0.29 -9.78
CA SER A 62 17.46 0.55 -10.18
C SER A 62 18.69 0.33 -9.29
N ILE A 63 18.49 0.23 -7.95
CA ILE A 63 19.57 -0.09 -7.02
C ILE A 63 20.10 -1.51 -7.29
N ALA A 64 19.23 -2.48 -7.57
CA ALA A 64 19.63 -3.85 -7.87
C ALA A 64 20.54 -3.92 -9.12
N ILE A 65 20.21 -3.18 -10.17
CA ILE A 65 20.99 -3.12 -11.42
C ILE A 65 22.35 -2.44 -11.21
N SER A 66 22.42 -1.43 -10.34
CA SER A 66 23.68 -0.71 -10.04
C SER A 66 24.63 -1.44 -9.08
N GLN A 67 24.26 -2.60 -8.54
CA GLN A 67 25.19 -3.38 -7.70
C GLN A 67 26.30 -4.00 -8.55
N ASN A 68 27.52 -4.03 -8.01
CA ASN A 68 28.63 -4.74 -8.63
C ASN A 68 28.40 -6.26 -8.53
N ARG A 69 28.07 -6.90 -9.65
CA ARG A 69 27.80 -8.35 -9.70
C ARG A 69 29.05 -9.23 -9.71
N SER A 70 30.25 -8.64 -9.79
CA SER A 70 31.52 -9.37 -9.63
C SER A 70 31.90 -9.61 -8.16
N ASP A 71 31.17 -9.00 -7.22
CA ASP A 71 31.36 -9.15 -5.77
C ASP A 71 30.21 -10.00 -5.19
N PRO A 72 30.50 -11.06 -4.41
CA PRO A 72 29.47 -11.87 -3.75
C PRO A 72 28.46 -11.06 -2.92
N GLU A 73 28.91 -9.99 -2.24
CA GLU A 73 28.01 -9.13 -1.48
C GLU A 73 27.12 -8.27 -2.41
N GLY A 74 27.64 -7.85 -3.56
CA GLY A 74 26.86 -7.17 -4.59
C GLY A 74 25.77 -8.06 -5.19
N LEU A 75 26.06 -9.33 -5.49
CA LEU A 75 25.07 -10.33 -5.93
C LEU A 75 23.97 -10.53 -4.88
N LYS A 76 24.36 -10.70 -3.61
CA LYS A 76 23.41 -10.85 -2.50
C LYS A 76 22.51 -9.62 -2.35
N ARG A 77 23.05 -8.42 -2.49
CA ARG A 77 22.27 -7.17 -2.45
C ARG A 77 21.32 -7.06 -3.63
N ALA A 78 21.79 -7.29 -4.86
CA ALA A 78 20.96 -7.25 -6.06
C ALA A 78 19.79 -8.23 -5.96
N PHE A 79 20.06 -9.47 -5.54
CA PHE A 79 19.05 -10.49 -5.30
C PHE A 79 17.96 -10.02 -4.32
N ASN A 80 18.36 -9.48 -3.17
CA ASN A 80 17.40 -8.96 -2.18
C ASN A 80 16.63 -7.75 -2.71
N TYR A 81 17.26 -6.82 -3.42
CA TYR A 81 16.57 -5.65 -3.96
C TYR A 81 15.54 -6.01 -5.03
N PHE A 82 15.82 -6.96 -5.92
CA PHE A 82 14.82 -7.46 -6.87
C PHE A 82 13.64 -8.12 -6.15
N LYS A 83 13.88 -8.92 -5.12
CA LYS A 83 12.80 -9.52 -4.31
C LYS A 83 11.98 -8.47 -3.57
N THR A 84 12.61 -7.42 -3.05
CA THR A 84 11.92 -6.29 -2.42
C THR A 84 11.08 -5.53 -3.42
N ALA A 85 11.59 -5.26 -4.63
CA ALA A 85 10.82 -4.63 -5.70
C ALA A 85 9.58 -5.47 -6.08
N ALA A 86 9.76 -6.79 -6.23
CA ALA A 86 8.64 -7.72 -6.46
C ALA A 86 7.60 -7.66 -5.33
N GLY A 87 8.04 -7.56 -4.08
CA GLY A 87 7.17 -7.44 -2.91
C GLY A 87 6.32 -6.17 -2.89
N MET A 88 6.93 -5.03 -3.22
CA MET A 88 6.24 -3.75 -3.33
C MET A 88 5.17 -3.78 -4.43
N LEU A 89 5.50 -4.33 -5.60
CA LEU A 89 4.55 -4.51 -6.70
C LEU A 89 3.42 -5.49 -6.33
N THR A 90 3.75 -6.59 -5.65
CA THR A 90 2.74 -7.55 -5.16
C THR A 90 1.74 -6.87 -4.23
N TYR A 91 2.22 -6.03 -3.31
CA TYR A 91 1.35 -5.28 -2.41
C TYR A 91 0.40 -4.33 -3.16
N ILE A 92 0.88 -3.67 -4.23
CA ILE A 92 0.01 -2.85 -5.10
C ILE A 92 -1.11 -3.72 -5.69
N ASN A 93 -0.73 -4.84 -6.29
CA ASN A 93 -1.63 -5.74 -7.00
C ASN A 93 -2.72 -6.35 -6.10
N ASP A 94 -2.43 -6.54 -4.81
CA ASP A 94 -3.34 -7.17 -3.87
C ASP A 94 -4.27 -6.16 -3.16
N ASN A 95 -3.82 -4.91 -2.96
CA ASN A 95 -4.53 -3.91 -2.13
C ASN A 95 -5.16 -2.77 -2.95
N PHE A 96 -4.75 -2.55 -4.20
CA PHE A 96 -5.20 -1.41 -5.01
C PHE A 96 -5.86 -1.91 -6.32
N LEU A 97 -7.03 -2.54 -6.18
CA LEU A 97 -7.70 -3.26 -7.28
C LEU A 97 -8.31 -2.37 -8.37
N HIS A 98 -8.63 -1.11 -8.06
CA HIS A 98 -9.26 -0.16 -8.99
C HIS A 98 -8.25 0.89 -9.44
N ALA A 99 -7.19 0.43 -10.12
CA ALA A 99 -6.12 1.28 -10.60
C ALA A 99 -6.62 2.25 -11.70
N PRO A 100 -6.40 3.57 -11.55
CA PRO A 100 -6.87 4.57 -12.50
C PRO A 100 -5.89 4.81 -13.67
N SER A 101 -4.65 4.31 -13.58
CA SER A 101 -3.59 4.39 -14.60
C SER A 101 -3.16 3.00 -15.08
N THR A 102 -2.55 2.93 -16.27
CA THR A 102 -2.24 1.67 -16.94
C THR A 102 -1.07 0.96 -16.27
N ASP A 103 -0.04 1.71 -15.87
CA ASP A 103 1.13 1.23 -15.13
C ASP A 103 0.80 0.57 -13.78
N LEU A 104 -0.26 1.03 -13.12
CA LEU A 104 -0.77 0.46 -11.87
C LEU A 104 -1.84 -0.63 -12.08
N SER A 105 -2.23 -0.91 -13.32
CA SER A 105 -3.21 -1.96 -13.60
C SER A 105 -2.72 -3.33 -13.13
N LYS A 106 -3.67 -4.17 -12.70
CA LYS A 106 -3.39 -5.52 -12.17
C LYS A 106 -2.51 -6.36 -13.10
N GLU A 107 -2.78 -6.30 -14.40
CA GLU A 107 -2.02 -7.04 -15.42
C GLU A 107 -0.57 -6.55 -15.51
N VAL A 108 -0.38 -5.24 -15.60
CA VAL A 108 0.96 -4.64 -15.75
C VAL A 108 1.78 -4.84 -14.48
N VAL A 109 1.21 -4.60 -13.29
CA VAL A 109 1.92 -4.79 -12.02
C VAL A 109 2.30 -6.26 -11.79
N LYS A 110 1.42 -7.21 -12.14
CA LYS A 110 1.72 -8.65 -12.06
C LYS A 110 2.86 -9.03 -13.03
N PHE A 111 2.83 -8.51 -14.26
CA PHE A 111 3.90 -8.72 -15.22
C PHE A 111 5.25 -8.19 -14.71
N LEU A 112 5.28 -6.96 -14.19
CA LEU A 112 6.48 -6.36 -13.62
C LEU A 112 6.98 -7.16 -12.38
N THR A 113 6.07 -7.66 -11.55
CA THR A 113 6.41 -8.55 -10.42
C THR A 113 7.16 -9.79 -10.92
N ASN A 114 6.66 -10.43 -11.97
CA ASN A 114 7.29 -11.62 -12.56
C ASN A 114 8.64 -11.29 -13.22
N ILE A 115 8.79 -10.11 -13.84
CA ILE A 115 10.10 -9.63 -14.35
C ILE A 115 11.11 -9.52 -13.20
N MET A 116 10.72 -8.91 -12.07
CA MET A 116 11.59 -8.76 -10.90
C MET A 116 12.02 -10.12 -10.34
N LEU A 117 11.10 -11.10 -10.26
CA LEU A 117 11.41 -12.46 -9.81
C LEU A 117 12.30 -13.23 -10.80
N ALA A 118 12.12 -13.04 -12.11
CA ALA A 118 12.99 -13.61 -13.13
C ALA A 118 14.41 -13.06 -13.01
N GLN A 119 14.56 -11.74 -12.86
CA GLN A 119 15.85 -11.08 -12.67
C GLN A 119 16.52 -11.46 -11.33
N ALA A 120 15.74 -11.61 -10.25
CA ALA A 120 16.25 -12.16 -8.99
C ALA A 120 16.79 -13.59 -9.17
N THR A 121 16.07 -14.43 -9.91
CA THR A 121 16.51 -15.82 -10.19
C THR A 121 17.78 -15.85 -11.03
N GLU A 122 17.93 -14.94 -12.00
CA GLU A 122 19.17 -14.73 -12.77
C GLU A 122 20.37 -14.37 -11.88
N VAL A 123 20.22 -13.39 -10.99
CA VAL A 123 21.29 -13.01 -10.06
C VAL A 123 21.64 -14.16 -9.11
N PHE A 124 20.63 -14.93 -8.67
CA PHE A 124 20.88 -16.11 -7.86
C PHE A 124 21.60 -17.21 -8.63
N PHE A 125 21.31 -17.37 -9.92
CA PHE A 125 22.05 -18.27 -10.80
C PHE A 125 23.53 -17.87 -10.88
N GLU A 126 23.83 -16.59 -11.14
CA GLU A 126 25.21 -16.06 -11.14
C GLU A 126 25.94 -16.37 -9.82
N LYS A 127 25.27 -16.12 -8.68
CA LYS A 127 25.79 -16.47 -7.35
C LYS A 127 26.12 -17.95 -7.19
N MET A 128 25.29 -18.84 -7.75
CA MET A 128 25.53 -20.29 -7.69
C MET A 128 26.73 -20.72 -8.54
N ILE A 129 26.98 -20.03 -9.66
CA ILE A 129 28.16 -20.23 -10.50
C ILE A 129 29.42 -19.80 -9.74
N ASP A 130 29.42 -18.61 -9.15
CA ASP A 130 30.56 -18.07 -8.38
C ASP A 130 30.91 -18.93 -7.16
N GLU A 131 29.88 -19.43 -6.47
CA GLU A 131 30.03 -20.36 -5.34
C GLU A 131 30.36 -21.81 -5.78
N LYS A 132 30.56 -22.05 -7.08
CA LYS A 132 30.90 -23.36 -7.68
C LYS A 132 29.95 -24.49 -7.22
N LYS A 133 28.66 -24.19 -7.17
CA LYS A 133 27.64 -25.17 -6.76
C LYS A 133 27.50 -26.27 -7.80
N GLY A 134 27.00 -27.42 -7.36
CA GLY A 134 26.88 -28.60 -8.21
C GLY A 134 26.08 -28.34 -9.50
N PRO A 135 26.51 -28.85 -10.66
CA PRO A 135 25.86 -28.59 -11.95
C PRO A 135 24.38 -29.02 -11.96
N ALA A 136 24.05 -30.08 -11.22
CA ALA A 136 22.66 -30.53 -11.07
C ALA A 136 21.76 -29.46 -10.45
N ILE A 137 22.18 -28.81 -9.34
CA ILE A 137 21.36 -27.78 -8.69
C ILE A 137 21.32 -26.49 -9.51
N VAL A 138 22.44 -26.13 -10.13
CA VAL A 138 22.56 -24.96 -11.03
C VAL A 138 21.60 -25.09 -12.21
N SER A 139 21.49 -26.28 -12.81
CA SER A 139 20.56 -26.52 -13.92
C SER A 139 19.10 -26.27 -13.54
N LYS A 140 18.71 -26.59 -12.29
CA LYS A 140 17.33 -26.38 -11.82
C LYS A 140 16.99 -24.90 -11.61
N VAL A 141 17.97 -24.09 -11.19
CA VAL A 141 17.81 -22.63 -11.05
C VAL A 141 17.74 -21.98 -12.43
N ALA A 142 18.62 -22.38 -13.36
CA ALA A 142 18.56 -21.90 -14.74
C ALA A 142 17.22 -22.28 -15.42
N ALA A 143 16.72 -23.49 -15.18
CA ALA A 143 15.41 -23.93 -15.66
C ALA A 143 14.26 -23.09 -15.08
N GLN A 144 14.36 -22.66 -13.81
CA GLN A 144 13.40 -21.74 -13.21
C GLN A 144 13.45 -20.35 -13.86
N ALA A 145 14.64 -19.78 -14.10
CA ALA A 145 14.78 -18.50 -14.80
C ALA A 145 14.21 -18.57 -16.23
N ALA A 146 14.53 -19.64 -16.96
CA ALA A 146 14.00 -19.92 -18.28
C ALA A 146 12.46 -20.00 -18.28
N TYR A 147 11.89 -20.70 -17.31
CA TYR A 147 10.44 -20.84 -17.15
C TYR A 147 9.76 -19.49 -16.90
N LEU A 148 10.31 -18.66 -16.00
CA LEU A 148 9.78 -17.33 -15.72
C LEU A 148 9.82 -16.44 -16.96
N TYR A 149 10.95 -16.35 -17.67
CA TYR A 149 11.04 -15.55 -18.89
C TYR A 149 10.16 -16.07 -20.02
N THR A 150 10.06 -17.39 -20.19
CA THR A 150 9.18 -18.00 -21.21
C THR A 150 7.72 -17.68 -20.93
N GLY A 151 7.29 -17.70 -19.67
CA GLY A 151 5.93 -17.32 -19.29
C GLY A 151 5.57 -15.87 -19.64
N LEU A 152 6.57 -14.98 -19.75
CA LEU A 152 6.38 -13.56 -20.05
C LEU A 152 6.32 -13.24 -21.54
N THR A 153 6.64 -14.18 -22.44
CA THR A 153 6.81 -13.88 -23.88
C THR A 153 5.51 -13.53 -24.60
N GLU A 154 4.38 -14.08 -24.18
CA GLU A 154 3.08 -13.76 -24.79
C GLU A 154 2.49 -12.49 -24.18
N GLU A 155 2.55 -12.33 -22.86
CA GLU A 155 2.09 -11.12 -22.16
C GLU A 155 2.81 -9.86 -22.68
N VAL A 156 4.13 -9.90 -22.88
CA VAL A 156 4.88 -8.73 -23.39
C VAL A 156 4.48 -8.35 -24.82
N LYS A 157 4.14 -9.32 -25.68
CA LYS A 157 3.66 -9.04 -27.05
C LYS A 157 2.31 -8.36 -27.03
N GLU A 158 1.40 -8.84 -26.17
CA GLU A 158 0.10 -8.22 -25.97
C GLU A 158 0.25 -6.77 -25.51
N PHE A 159 1.04 -6.53 -24.46
CA PHE A 159 1.27 -5.19 -23.93
C PHE A 159 1.94 -4.24 -24.93
N MET A 160 2.85 -4.74 -25.76
CA MET A 160 3.40 -3.96 -26.86
C MET A 160 2.33 -3.62 -27.92
N GLY A 161 1.46 -4.57 -28.26
CA GLY A 161 0.32 -4.34 -29.16
C GLY A 161 -0.66 -3.29 -28.63
N ARG A 162 -0.77 -3.15 -27.30
CA ARG A 162 -1.55 -2.09 -26.62
C ARG A 162 -0.78 -0.77 -26.45
N GLY A 163 0.47 -0.68 -26.91
CA GLY A 163 1.31 0.51 -26.80
C GLY A 163 1.82 0.79 -25.38
N ILE A 164 1.83 -0.20 -24.49
CA ILE A 164 2.31 -0.06 -23.11
C ILE A 164 3.84 -0.20 -23.06
N PHE A 165 4.38 -1.26 -23.66
CA PHE A 165 5.83 -1.49 -23.70
C PHE A 165 6.35 -1.34 -25.13
N ASP A 166 7.60 -0.91 -25.25
CA ASP A 166 8.27 -0.86 -26.54
C ASP A 166 8.69 -2.26 -27.03
N ARG A 167 9.00 -2.38 -28.33
CA ARG A 167 9.35 -3.66 -28.98
C ARG A 167 10.61 -4.30 -28.39
N ASN A 168 11.53 -3.53 -27.79
CA ASN A 168 12.78 -4.05 -27.26
C ASN A 168 12.55 -4.98 -26.06
N TRP A 169 11.49 -4.76 -25.28
CA TRP A 169 11.11 -5.66 -24.20
C TRP A 169 10.79 -7.07 -24.71
N ILE A 170 10.09 -7.19 -25.85
CA ILE A 170 9.80 -8.49 -26.46
C ILE A 170 11.10 -9.22 -26.78
N THR A 171 11.99 -8.57 -27.53
CA THR A 171 13.22 -9.20 -27.99
C THR A 171 14.13 -9.55 -26.81
N LEU A 172 14.26 -8.67 -25.81
CA LEU A 172 15.07 -8.92 -24.62
C LEU A 172 14.57 -10.13 -23.81
N ILE A 173 13.26 -10.21 -23.56
CA ILE A 173 12.66 -11.34 -22.82
C ILE A 173 12.83 -12.63 -23.61
N GLN A 174 12.65 -12.61 -24.94
CA GLN A 174 12.87 -13.78 -25.79
C GLN A 174 14.33 -14.25 -25.77
N ILE A 175 15.29 -13.32 -25.87
CA ILE A 175 16.73 -13.65 -25.76
C ILE A 175 16.98 -14.32 -24.41
N LYS A 176 16.55 -13.70 -23.30
CA LYS A 176 16.77 -14.24 -21.96
C LYS A 176 16.11 -15.61 -21.76
N ALA A 177 14.89 -15.82 -22.28
CA ALA A 177 14.23 -17.12 -22.25
C ALA A 177 15.08 -18.21 -22.93
N LYS A 178 15.57 -17.95 -24.15
CA LYS A 178 16.44 -18.90 -24.89
C LYS A 178 17.79 -19.10 -24.22
N TYR A 179 18.41 -18.02 -23.74
CA TYR A 179 19.70 -18.01 -23.05
C TYR A 179 19.67 -18.88 -21.79
N PHE A 180 18.69 -18.68 -20.89
CA PHE A 180 18.57 -19.49 -19.68
C PHE A 180 18.13 -20.92 -19.96
N THR A 181 17.33 -21.16 -21.01
CA THR A 181 17.00 -22.53 -21.43
C THR A 181 18.29 -23.26 -21.85
N ALA A 182 19.13 -22.63 -22.69
CA ALA A 182 20.42 -23.20 -23.10
C ALA A 182 21.34 -23.49 -21.89
N LEU A 183 21.45 -22.54 -20.94
CA LEU A 183 22.23 -22.73 -19.71
C LEU A 183 21.69 -23.89 -18.85
N SER A 184 20.37 -24.06 -18.77
CA SER A 184 19.77 -25.18 -18.01
C SER A 184 20.18 -26.53 -18.61
N HIS A 185 20.14 -26.67 -19.93
CA HIS A 185 20.58 -27.88 -20.62
C HIS A 185 22.08 -28.10 -20.49
N TYR A 186 22.88 -27.05 -20.57
CA TYR A 186 24.33 -27.11 -20.39
C TYR A 186 24.74 -27.61 -19.00
N HIS A 187 24.22 -26.99 -17.93
CA HIS A 187 24.56 -27.44 -16.59
C HIS A 187 24.01 -28.84 -16.31
N ARG A 188 22.88 -29.20 -16.92
CA ARG A 188 22.35 -30.55 -16.81
C ARG A 188 23.22 -31.57 -17.54
N SER A 189 23.78 -31.24 -18.71
CA SER A 189 24.68 -32.13 -19.45
C SER A 189 25.96 -32.43 -18.65
N ILE A 190 26.52 -31.43 -17.95
CA ILE A 190 27.66 -31.65 -17.04
C ILE A 190 27.30 -32.67 -15.94
N ALA A 191 26.11 -32.55 -15.35
CA ALA A 191 25.65 -33.49 -14.33
C ALA A 191 25.42 -34.91 -14.89
N ASP A 192 24.87 -35.01 -16.11
CA ASP A 192 24.65 -36.30 -16.77
C ASP A 192 25.98 -36.96 -17.19
N THR A 193 26.97 -36.19 -17.66
CA THR A 193 28.34 -36.68 -17.91
C THR A 193 28.98 -37.23 -16.63
N ALA A 194 28.87 -36.50 -15.51
CA ALA A 194 29.39 -36.96 -14.22
C ALA A 194 28.70 -38.24 -13.71
N ALA A 195 27.47 -38.51 -14.17
CA ALA A 195 26.72 -39.73 -13.88
C ALA A 195 26.93 -40.85 -14.91
N GLY A 196 27.88 -40.71 -15.85
CA GLY A 196 28.17 -41.69 -16.91
C GLY A 196 27.14 -41.75 -18.04
N LYS A 197 26.19 -40.81 -18.09
CA LYS A 197 25.13 -40.73 -19.12
C LYS A 197 25.58 -39.87 -20.30
N HIS A 198 26.61 -40.33 -21.01
CA HIS A 198 27.25 -39.57 -22.08
C HIS A 198 26.32 -39.31 -23.28
N GLY A 199 25.44 -40.25 -23.62
CA GLY A 199 24.42 -40.08 -24.65
C GLY A 199 23.42 -38.96 -24.32
N ASP A 200 22.81 -39.01 -23.13
CA ASP A 200 21.91 -37.95 -22.62
C ASP A 200 22.61 -36.58 -22.58
N SER A 201 23.87 -36.56 -22.15
CA SER A 201 24.67 -35.34 -22.09
C SER A 201 24.88 -34.72 -23.48
N LEU A 202 25.27 -35.51 -24.48
CA LEU A 202 25.44 -35.04 -25.85
C LEU A 202 24.10 -34.58 -26.47
N ALA A 203 23.01 -35.31 -26.21
CA ALA A 203 21.67 -34.87 -26.63
C ALA A 203 21.30 -33.51 -26.03
N ARG A 204 21.58 -33.28 -24.73
CA ARG A 204 21.35 -31.97 -24.09
C ARG A 204 22.24 -30.87 -24.65
N LEU A 205 23.50 -31.17 -24.98
CA LEU A 205 24.42 -30.21 -25.59
C LEU A 205 23.96 -29.80 -26.99
N ASN A 206 23.43 -30.72 -27.80
CA ASN A 206 22.81 -30.39 -29.10
C ASN A 206 21.64 -29.41 -28.95
N VAL A 207 20.76 -29.64 -27.97
CA VAL A 207 19.64 -28.74 -27.66
C VAL A 207 20.16 -27.37 -27.18
N ALA A 208 21.12 -27.36 -26.27
CA ALA A 208 21.71 -26.13 -25.72
C ALA A 208 22.37 -25.29 -26.82
N GLU A 209 23.14 -25.91 -27.72
CA GLU A 209 23.80 -25.24 -28.84
C GLU A 209 22.78 -24.60 -29.80
N GLY A 210 21.72 -25.34 -30.17
CA GLY A 210 20.65 -24.81 -31.02
C GLY A 210 19.95 -23.59 -30.41
N LEU A 211 19.63 -23.66 -29.11
CA LEU A 211 19.04 -22.55 -28.38
C LEU A 211 19.98 -21.34 -28.26
N ALA A 212 21.28 -21.56 -28.06
CA ALA A 212 22.26 -20.48 -27.98
C ALA A 212 22.51 -19.80 -29.33
N LYS A 213 22.51 -20.56 -30.44
CA LYS A 213 22.53 -19.99 -31.80
C LYS A 213 21.33 -19.09 -32.05
N GLU A 214 20.14 -19.51 -31.62
CA GLU A 214 18.93 -18.70 -31.75
C GLU A 214 18.96 -17.47 -30.85
N ALA A 215 19.41 -17.61 -29.59
CA ALA A 215 19.61 -16.48 -28.69
C ALA A 215 20.58 -15.45 -29.26
N HIS A 216 21.69 -15.88 -29.86
CA HIS A 216 22.65 -14.99 -30.52
C HIS A 216 22.09 -14.33 -31.78
N ARG A 217 21.31 -15.06 -32.59
CA ARG A 217 20.59 -14.49 -33.74
C ARG A 217 19.67 -13.35 -33.30
N LEU A 218 18.90 -13.56 -32.24
CA LEU A 218 18.04 -12.52 -31.65
C LEU A 218 18.87 -11.38 -31.04
N GLY A 219 19.98 -11.67 -30.37
CA GLY A 219 20.92 -10.67 -29.83
C GLY A 219 21.52 -9.76 -30.90
N ARG A 220 21.85 -10.31 -32.08
CA ARG A 220 22.30 -9.52 -33.23
C ARG A 220 21.23 -8.56 -33.76
N ILE A 221 19.99 -9.05 -33.89
CA ILE A 221 18.85 -8.22 -34.31
C ILE A 221 18.62 -7.11 -33.28
N PHE A 222 18.58 -7.48 -32.00
CA PHE A 222 18.40 -6.55 -30.90
C PHE A 222 19.47 -5.45 -30.91
N ASN A 223 20.76 -5.80 -30.98
CA ASN A 223 21.82 -4.80 -31.02
C ASN A 223 21.77 -3.89 -32.26
N SER A 224 21.34 -4.41 -33.41
CA SER A 224 21.21 -3.63 -34.64
C SER A 224 20.05 -2.62 -34.57
N ASP A 225 18.93 -3.02 -33.98
CA ASP A 225 17.71 -2.21 -33.92
C ASP A 225 17.65 -1.33 -32.67
N PHE A 226 18.49 -1.60 -31.66
CA PHE A 226 18.48 -0.90 -30.38
C PHE A 226 19.09 0.50 -30.49
N VAL A 227 18.26 1.50 -30.23
CA VAL A 227 18.67 2.90 -30.11
C VAL A 227 18.23 3.40 -28.74
N SER A 228 19.20 3.68 -27.87
CA SER A 228 18.98 4.03 -26.46
C SER A 228 18.10 5.28 -26.29
N THR A 229 18.23 6.28 -27.17
CA THR A 229 17.41 7.50 -27.15
C THR A 229 15.91 7.24 -27.28
N TYR A 230 15.51 6.17 -27.98
CA TYR A 230 14.11 5.80 -28.17
C TYR A 230 13.61 4.76 -27.17
N THR A 231 14.47 4.31 -26.24
CA THR A 231 14.16 3.26 -25.26
C THR A 231 14.63 3.68 -23.87
N PRO A 232 13.94 4.62 -23.20
CA PRO A 232 14.39 5.14 -21.90
C PRO A 232 14.31 4.10 -20.77
N THR A 233 13.68 2.96 -21.01
CA THR A 233 13.44 1.89 -20.03
C THR A 233 14.57 0.85 -19.97
N LEU A 234 15.56 0.92 -20.86
CA LEU A 234 16.70 0.01 -20.92
C LEU A 234 18.03 0.79 -20.85
N PRO A 235 19.10 0.20 -20.28
CA PRO A 235 20.38 0.87 -20.19
C PRO A 235 21.03 1.05 -21.57
N PRO A 236 21.89 2.07 -21.78
CA PRO A 236 22.43 2.40 -23.10
C PRO A 236 23.28 1.31 -23.75
N ASP A 237 23.85 0.41 -22.95
CA ASP A 237 24.69 -0.72 -23.36
C ASP A 237 23.90 -2.02 -23.53
N ALA A 238 22.57 -2.02 -23.34
CA ALA A 238 21.75 -3.23 -23.38
C ALA A 238 21.96 -4.05 -24.67
N GLY A 239 21.98 -3.39 -25.83
CA GLY A 239 22.22 -4.04 -27.12
C GLY A 239 23.56 -4.77 -27.17
N THR A 240 24.65 -4.06 -26.85
CA THR A 240 26.01 -4.58 -26.89
C THR A 240 26.24 -5.69 -25.86
N SER A 241 25.76 -5.49 -24.63
CA SER A 241 25.93 -6.46 -23.55
C SER A 241 25.17 -7.77 -23.84
N MET A 242 23.96 -7.70 -24.40
CA MET A 242 23.23 -8.90 -24.80
C MET A 242 23.87 -9.63 -26.00
N LEU A 243 24.42 -8.89 -26.96
CA LEU A 243 25.15 -9.47 -28.07
C LEU A 243 26.38 -10.25 -27.59
N ASP A 244 27.17 -9.66 -26.70
CA ASP A 244 28.38 -10.28 -26.16
C ASP A 244 28.06 -11.52 -25.32
N LEU A 245 27.09 -11.43 -24.40
CA LEU A 245 26.66 -12.56 -23.58
C LEU A 245 26.20 -13.75 -24.44
N THR A 246 25.36 -13.50 -25.45
CA THR A 246 24.83 -14.56 -26.32
C THR A 246 25.91 -15.15 -27.23
N LYS A 247 26.86 -14.33 -27.70
CA LYS A 247 28.02 -14.79 -28.48
C LYS A 247 28.92 -15.69 -27.64
N SER A 248 29.28 -15.28 -26.43
CA SER A 248 30.09 -16.07 -25.51
C SER A 248 29.44 -17.42 -25.19
N LEU A 249 28.13 -17.43 -24.94
CA LEU A 249 27.39 -18.69 -24.72
C LEU A 249 27.40 -19.59 -25.95
N GLN A 250 27.17 -19.03 -27.14
CA GLN A 250 27.20 -19.80 -28.39
C GLN A 250 28.57 -20.45 -28.61
N THR A 251 29.66 -19.69 -28.44
CA THR A 251 31.03 -20.21 -28.57
C THR A 251 31.27 -21.35 -27.58
N LEU A 252 30.98 -21.12 -26.29
CA LEU A 252 31.16 -22.13 -25.24
C LEU A 252 30.41 -23.43 -25.55
N LEU A 253 29.13 -23.34 -25.96
CA LEU A 253 28.33 -24.53 -26.21
C LEU A 253 28.70 -25.26 -27.50
N THR A 254 29.17 -24.53 -28.51
CA THR A 254 29.71 -25.15 -29.73
C THR A 254 30.94 -25.98 -29.39
N GLU A 255 31.90 -25.40 -28.65
CA GLU A 255 33.12 -26.10 -28.21
C GLU A 255 32.81 -27.33 -27.36
N LYS A 256 31.93 -27.19 -26.37
CA LYS A 256 31.54 -28.28 -25.46
C LYS A 256 30.80 -29.40 -26.17
N ARG A 257 29.95 -29.07 -27.14
CA ARG A 257 29.23 -30.04 -27.96
C ARG A 257 30.20 -30.80 -28.88
N GLU A 258 31.16 -30.13 -29.51
CA GLU A 258 32.18 -30.78 -30.33
C GLU A 258 33.10 -31.70 -29.51
N GLU A 259 33.50 -31.26 -28.32
CA GLU A 259 34.26 -32.08 -27.35
C GLU A 259 33.48 -33.35 -26.99
N ALA A 260 32.23 -33.20 -26.53
CA ALA A 260 31.40 -34.34 -26.16
C ALA A 260 31.08 -35.28 -27.34
N SER A 261 30.93 -34.74 -28.55
CA SER A 261 30.74 -35.56 -29.76
C SER A 261 31.98 -36.40 -30.05
N ARG A 262 33.17 -35.79 -30.06
CA ARG A 262 34.43 -36.52 -30.30
C ARG A 262 34.65 -37.60 -29.25
N ASP A 263 34.42 -37.31 -27.97
CA ASP A 263 34.58 -38.30 -26.91
C ASP A 263 33.56 -39.42 -27.02
N ASN A 264 32.32 -39.12 -27.42
CA ASN A 264 31.32 -40.15 -27.64
C ASN A 264 31.67 -41.05 -28.83
N ASP A 265 32.19 -40.47 -29.92
CA ASP A 265 32.56 -41.22 -31.12
C ASP A 265 33.83 -42.08 -30.93
N LEU A 266 34.77 -41.63 -30.09
CA LEU A 266 36.06 -42.30 -29.91
C LEU A 266 36.13 -43.20 -28.67
N ILE A 267 35.37 -42.89 -27.61
CA ILE A 267 35.51 -43.53 -26.29
C ILE A 267 34.21 -44.21 -25.89
N TYR A 268 33.12 -43.44 -25.70
CA TYR A 268 31.94 -43.95 -25.00
C TYR A 268 31.01 -44.78 -25.87
N ASN A 269 30.88 -44.42 -27.16
CA ASN A 269 29.95 -45.02 -28.11
C ASN A 269 28.52 -45.11 -27.56
N ALA A 270 28.11 -44.14 -26.75
CA ALA A 270 26.78 -44.14 -26.15
C ALA A 270 25.72 -43.74 -27.19
N VAL A 271 24.57 -44.39 -27.13
CA VAL A 271 23.42 -44.05 -27.97
C VAL A 271 22.91 -42.67 -27.58
N VAL A 272 22.83 -41.75 -28.54
CA VAL A 272 22.30 -40.40 -28.33
C VAL A 272 20.78 -40.46 -28.42
N PRO A 273 20.04 -40.23 -27.32
CA PRO A 273 18.59 -40.26 -27.33
C PRO A 273 18.01 -39.05 -28.07
N ALA A 274 16.77 -39.17 -28.53
CA ALA A 274 16.03 -38.03 -29.09
C ALA A 274 15.66 -37.04 -27.98
N GLU A 275 15.58 -35.74 -28.32
CA GLU A 275 15.25 -34.67 -27.36
C GLU A 275 13.98 -34.95 -26.55
N ALA A 276 12.93 -35.44 -27.21
CA ALA A 276 11.64 -35.74 -26.58
C ALA A 276 11.69 -36.85 -25.51
N THR A 277 12.75 -37.67 -25.52
CA THR A 277 12.94 -38.76 -24.55
C THR A 277 13.79 -38.36 -23.35
N LEU A 278 14.38 -37.15 -23.39
CA LEU A 278 15.18 -36.63 -22.28
C LEU A 278 14.28 -36.30 -21.07
N PRO A 279 14.72 -36.63 -19.84
CA PRO A 279 14.02 -36.20 -18.64
C PRO A 279 13.93 -34.66 -18.57
N VAL A 280 12.74 -34.17 -18.23
CA VAL A 280 12.50 -32.74 -17.97
C VAL A 280 13.39 -32.29 -16.81
N ILE A 281 13.99 -31.11 -16.96
CA ILE A 281 14.82 -30.52 -15.91
C ILE A 281 13.89 -29.93 -14.85
N ASP A 282 13.99 -30.43 -13.62
CA ASP A 282 13.24 -29.89 -12.49
C ASP A 282 13.52 -28.40 -12.31
N LYS A 283 12.50 -27.67 -11.85
CA LYS A 283 12.61 -26.23 -11.58
C LYS A 283 12.80 -26.00 -10.09
N LEU A 284 13.71 -25.11 -9.71
CA LEU A 284 13.92 -24.71 -8.33
C LEU A 284 13.59 -23.22 -8.16
N SER A 285 12.47 -22.93 -7.49
CA SER A 285 12.12 -21.56 -7.09
C SER A 285 13.03 -21.12 -5.95
N VAL A 286 13.78 -20.03 -6.18
CA VAL A 286 14.74 -19.45 -5.21
C VAL A 286 14.34 -18.03 -4.80
N ALA A 287 13.54 -17.35 -5.61
CA ALA A 287 13.07 -15.99 -5.38
C ALA A 287 11.58 -15.99 -5.02
N GLN A 288 11.25 -15.29 -3.94
CA GLN A 288 9.88 -15.00 -3.52
C GLN A 288 9.80 -13.50 -3.18
N PRO A 289 8.67 -12.84 -3.43
CA PRO A 289 8.48 -11.44 -3.05
C PRO A 289 8.70 -11.24 -1.54
N ILE A 290 9.40 -10.17 -1.15
CA ILE A 290 9.55 -9.80 0.28
C ILE A 290 8.36 -8.93 0.66
N PRO A 291 7.48 -9.35 1.58
CA PRO A 291 6.29 -8.57 1.95
C PRO A 291 6.65 -7.16 2.42
N ILE A 292 5.80 -6.19 2.09
CA ILE A 292 6.02 -4.79 2.52
C ILE A 292 6.11 -4.68 4.05
N GLN A 293 5.37 -5.52 4.78
CA GLN A 293 5.38 -5.55 6.24
C GLN A 293 6.75 -5.96 6.80
N GLU A 294 7.48 -6.85 6.13
CA GLU A 294 8.84 -7.23 6.54
C GLU A 294 9.82 -6.07 6.34
N VAL A 295 9.66 -5.34 5.22
CA VAL A 295 10.51 -4.17 4.90
C VAL A 295 10.28 -3.04 5.91
N TYR A 296 9.01 -2.69 6.14
CA TYR A 296 8.65 -1.62 7.07
C TYR A 296 8.79 -2.05 8.53
N GLY A 297 8.75 -3.34 8.84
CA GLY A 297 9.05 -3.87 10.19
C GLY A 297 10.53 -3.76 10.57
N ASN A 298 11.42 -3.51 9.63
CA ASN A 298 12.85 -3.36 9.91
C ASN A 298 13.11 -2.12 10.78
N PRO A 299 13.82 -2.24 11.92
CA PRO A 299 14.12 -1.11 12.81
C PRO A 299 14.82 0.07 12.13
N ASP A 300 15.65 -0.19 11.12
CA ASP A 300 16.35 0.88 10.41
C ASP A 300 15.40 1.65 9.47
N VAL A 301 14.40 0.99 8.91
CA VAL A 301 13.34 1.66 8.13
C VAL A 301 12.44 2.47 9.06
N GLN A 302 12.10 1.93 10.23
CA GLN A 302 11.34 2.68 11.25
C GLN A 302 12.06 3.95 11.72
N LYS A 303 13.38 3.89 11.93
CA LYS A 303 14.19 5.09 12.23
C LYS A 303 14.15 6.13 11.11
N VAL A 304 14.13 5.68 9.85
CA VAL A 304 14.04 6.57 8.67
C VAL A 304 12.68 7.27 8.60
N ILE A 305 11.59 6.55 8.87
CA ILE A 305 10.23 7.12 8.91
C ILE A 305 10.14 8.18 10.00
N GLY A 306 10.69 7.88 11.18
CA GLY A 306 10.70 8.76 12.33
C GLY A 306 9.33 8.83 13.03
N PRO A 307 9.18 9.75 13.99
CA PRO A 307 7.94 9.89 14.74
C PRO A 307 6.78 10.37 13.85
N ASP A 308 5.56 10.09 14.27
CA ASP A 308 4.34 10.58 13.63
C ASP A 308 4.33 12.12 13.61
N MET A 309 4.42 12.70 12.41
CA MET A 309 4.41 14.15 12.22
C MET A 309 3.07 14.77 12.62
N PHE A 310 2.01 13.97 12.64
CA PHE A 310 0.66 14.41 12.90
C PHE A 310 0.21 14.08 14.32
N ALA A 311 1.08 13.55 15.21
CA ALA A 311 0.76 13.08 16.56
C ALA A 311 -0.26 13.95 17.34
N LYS A 312 -0.19 15.28 17.22
CA LYS A 312 -1.03 16.26 17.91
C LYS A 312 -2.41 16.48 17.29
N LEU A 313 -2.62 16.08 16.04
CA LEU A 313 -3.92 16.16 15.39
C LEU A 313 -4.84 15.09 16.01
N ILE A 314 -6.14 15.32 16.09
CA ILE A 314 -7.08 14.32 16.56
C ILE A 314 -7.99 13.99 15.37
N PRO A 315 -8.22 12.69 15.06
CA PRO A 315 -9.10 12.33 13.96
C PRO A 315 -10.51 12.93 14.12
N LEU A 316 -11.11 13.37 13.02
CA LEU A 316 -12.44 13.98 13.06
C LEU A 316 -13.50 13.02 13.65
N SER A 317 -13.38 11.72 13.36
CA SER A 317 -14.26 10.68 13.92
C SER A 317 -14.25 10.65 15.46
N VAL A 318 -13.12 10.97 16.09
CA VAL A 318 -13.01 11.06 17.55
C VAL A 318 -13.70 12.33 18.05
N HIS A 319 -13.57 13.46 17.34
CA HIS A 319 -14.30 14.69 17.67
C HIS A 319 -15.82 14.52 17.52
N GLU A 320 -16.27 13.88 16.45
CA GLU A 320 -17.69 13.57 16.21
C GLU A 320 -18.21 12.64 17.31
N SER A 321 -17.48 11.58 17.63
CA SER A 321 -17.85 10.65 18.71
C SER A 321 -17.89 11.34 20.07
N ALA A 322 -16.95 12.24 20.36
CA ALA A 322 -16.92 13.01 21.60
C ALA A 322 -18.09 14.01 21.67
N SER A 323 -18.46 14.63 20.56
CA SER A 323 -19.61 15.52 20.46
C SER A 323 -20.92 14.77 20.73
N VAL A 324 -21.11 13.60 20.08
CA VAL A 324 -22.26 12.71 20.32
C VAL A 324 -22.31 12.27 21.78
N TYR A 325 -21.18 11.87 22.35
CA TYR A 325 -21.10 11.51 23.77
C TYR A 325 -21.49 12.67 24.69
N SER A 326 -21.02 13.88 24.39
CA SER A 326 -21.36 15.07 25.17
C SER A 326 -22.86 15.40 25.10
N GLU A 327 -23.48 15.24 23.93
CA GLU A 327 -24.92 15.45 23.76
C GLU A 327 -25.74 14.38 24.50
N GLU A 328 -25.37 13.09 24.41
CA GLU A 328 -26.04 12.03 25.16
C GLU A 328 -25.89 12.23 26.68
N LYS A 329 -24.72 12.70 27.15
CA LYS A 329 -24.53 13.08 28.55
C LYS A 329 -25.43 14.25 28.96
N ALA A 330 -25.52 15.29 28.13
CA ALA A 330 -26.36 16.45 28.40
C ALA A 330 -27.84 16.07 28.41
N LYS A 331 -28.27 15.22 27.47
CA LYS A 331 -29.61 14.65 27.40
C LYS A 331 -29.96 13.83 28.64
N LEU A 332 -29.05 12.99 29.12
CA LEU A 332 -29.23 12.26 30.37
C LEU A 332 -29.40 13.21 31.56
N ALA A 333 -28.52 14.21 31.67
CA ALA A 333 -28.60 15.21 32.74
C ALA A 333 -29.92 15.99 32.71
N ARG A 334 -30.36 16.45 31.53
CA ARG A 334 -31.66 17.11 31.34
C ARG A 334 -32.82 16.21 31.76
N GLY A 335 -32.78 14.93 31.38
CA GLY A 335 -33.82 13.97 31.75
C GLY A 335 -33.90 13.70 33.26
N GLU A 336 -32.76 13.67 33.96
CA GLU A 336 -32.77 13.54 35.43
C GLU A 336 -33.23 14.82 36.12
N VAL A 337 -32.85 16.00 35.63
CA VAL A 337 -33.35 17.29 36.15
C VAL A 337 -34.86 17.40 35.96
N GLU A 338 -35.38 17.05 34.79
CA GLU A 338 -36.83 17.06 34.52
C GLU A 338 -37.61 16.14 35.47
N LYS A 339 -37.07 14.95 35.79
CA LYS A 339 -37.68 14.06 36.79
C LYS A 339 -37.70 14.68 38.18
N VAL A 340 -36.63 15.37 38.58
CA VAL A 340 -36.57 16.08 39.86
C VAL A 340 -37.60 17.21 39.89
N ASP A 341 -37.68 18.03 38.85
CA ASP A 341 -38.63 19.13 38.76
C ASP A 341 -40.09 18.64 38.82
N ILE A 342 -40.40 17.52 38.14
CA ILE A 342 -41.72 16.87 38.23
C ILE A 342 -41.99 16.38 39.65
N ALA A 343 -41.05 15.66 40.28
CA ALA A 343 -41.22 15.14 41.62
C ALA A 343 -41.37 16.25 42.68
N ASP A 344 -40.60 17.34 42.56
CA ASP A 344 -40.71 18.51 43.43
C ASP A 344 -42.05 19.23 43.22
N GLY A 345 -42.52 19.33 41.97
CA GLY A 345 -43.85 19.84 41.63
C GLY A 345 -44.98 19.02 42.24
N GLU A 346 -44.92 17.69 42.11
CA GLU A 346 -45.88 16.75 42.70
C GLU A 346 -45.85 16.80 44.24
N ALA A 347 -44.66 16.84 44.84
CA ALA A 347 -44.50 16.97 46.28
C ALA A 347 -45.10 18.28 46.80
N ARG A 348 -44.86 19.39 46.10
CA ARG A 348 -45.42 20.71 46.43
C ARG A 348 -46.94 20.72 46.31
N ALA A 349 -47.49 20.20 45.22
CA ALA A 349 -48.93 20.09 45.01
C ALA A 349 -49.59 19.17 46.06
N GLY A 350 -48.92 18.06 46.40
CA GLY A 350 -49.35 17.15 47.46
C GLY A 350 -49.40 17.83 48.83
N LEU A 351 -48.34 18.56 49.21
CA LEU A 351 -48.29 19.34 50.45
C LEU A 351 -49.38 20.42 50.48
N GLU A 352 -49.57 21.14 49.39
CA GLU A 352 -50.61 22.18 49.26
C GLU A 352 -52.02 21.60 49.41
N SER A 353 -52.29 20.43 48.79
CA SER A 353 -53.59 19.73 48.92
C SER A 353 -53.89 19.30 50.36
N LEU A 354 -52.85 19.01 51.15
CA LEU A 354 -52.94 18.70 52.58
C LEU A 354 -53.00 19.97 53.44
N GLY A 355 -53.01 21.15 52.83
CA GLY A 355 -52.97 22.44 53.51
C GLY A 355 -51.65 22.72 54.21
N LEU A 356 -50.56 22.05 53.84
CA LEU A 356 -49.23 22.20 54.41
C LEU A 356 -48.36 23.11 53.53
N PRO A 357 -47.49 23.95 54.12
CA PRO A 357 -47.20 24.08 55.56
C PRO A 357 -48.16 25.01 56.33
N ALA A 358 -49.12 25.66 55.67
CA ALA A 358 -50.00 26.66 56.27
C ALA A 358 -50.78 26.16 57.50
N GLY A 359 -51.31 24.93 57.44
CA GLY A 359 -52.03 24.27 58.52
C GLY A 359 -51.16 24.01 59.74
N LEU A 360 -49.89 23.62 59.55
CA LEU A 360 -48.93 23.47 60.65
C LEU A 360 -48.58 24.82 61.29
N ARG A 361 -48.51 25.90 60.51
CA ARG A 361 -48.31 27.24 61.07
C ARG A 361 -49.51 27.68 61.90
N LYS A 362 -50.73 27.47 61.43
CA LYS A 362 -51.96 27.71 62.22
C LYS A 362 -51.98 26.91 63.52
N TRP A 363 -51.64 25.63 63.47
CA TRP A 363 -51.56 24.81 64.69
C TRP A 363 -50.42 25.24 65.64
N LYS A 364 -49.27 25.68 65.11
CA LYS A 364 -48.17 26.23 65.91
C LYS A 364 -48.54 27.57 66.54
N GLU A 365 -49.27 28.42 65.83
CA GLU A 365 -49.82 29.67 66.35
C GLU A 365 -50.88 29.39 67.42
N ILE A 366 -51.78 28.43 67.23
CA ILE A 366 -52.75 27.99 68.26
C ILE A 366 -52.05 27.32 69.47
N ALA A 367 -50.95 26.60 69.26
CA ALA A 367 -50.19 26.00 70.36
C ALA A 367 -49.34 27.03 71.13
N ASN A 368 -48.88 28.10 70.47
CA ASN A 368 -48.12 29.18 71.09
C ASN A 368 -49.02 30.31 71.66
N ALA A 369 -50.19 30.53 71.07
CA ALA A 369 -51.23 31.45 71.54
C ALA A 369 -52.37 30.60 72.12
N GLY A 370 -52.30 30.35 73.42
CA GLY A 370 -53.36 29.62 74.12
C GLY A 370 -54.73 30.25 73.88
N LEU A 371 -55.63 29.50 73.25
CA LEU A 371 -57.09 29.60 73.32
C LEU A 371 -57.69 31.01 73.49
N GLU A 372 -57.50 31.91 72.52
CA GLU A 372 -58.49 32.98 72.28
C GLU A 372 -58.70 33.10 70.77
N GLY A 373 -59.95 32.85 70.36
CA GLY A 373 -60.35 32.94 68.97
C GLY A 373 -60.30 34.37 68.46
N SER A 374 -59.87 34.53 67.21
CA SER A 374 -60.27 35.66 66.41
C SER A 374 -60.50 35.19 64.98
N GLU A 375 -61.77 35.29 64.58
CA GLU A 375 -62.13 35.56 63.21
C GLU A 375 -61.30 36.76 62.74
N ASP A 376 -60.34 36.53 61.86
CA ASP A 376 -59.80 37.62 61.06
C ASP A 376 -59.81 37.18 59.59
N SER A 377 -60.81 37.70 58.91
CA SER A 377 -60.92 37.85 57.46
C SER A 377 -59.86 38.81 56.92
N GLY A 378 -58.59 38.56 57.27
CA GLY A 378 -57.41 39.21 56.71
C GLY A 378 -56.87 38.40 55.54
N ILE A 379 -56.34 39.09 54.53
CA ILE A 379 -55.64 38.49 53.40
C ILE A 379 -54.57 37.53 53.97
N PRO A 380 -54.50 36.25 53.53
CA PRO A 380 -53.53 35.31 54.05
C PRO A 380 -52.10 35.89 54.00
N PRO A 381 -51.27 35.74 55.04
CA PRO A 381 -49.91 36.29 55.07
C PRO A 381 -49.04 35.85 53.90
N GLU A 382 -49.34 34.69 53.30
CA GLU A 382 -48.69 34.18 52.10
C GLU A 382 -49.05 34.97 50.84
N VAL A 383 -50.30 35.43 50.71
CA VAL A 383 -50.72 36.32 49.63
C VAL A 383 -50.10 37.70 49.82
N GLU A 384 -49.96 38.16 51.07
CA GLU A 384 -49.28 39.41 51.39
C GLU A 384 -47.77 39.30 51.12
N SER A 385 -47.16 38.15 51.42
CA SER A 385 -45.78 37.78 51.08
C SER A 385 -45.56 37.70 49.57
N TRP A 386 -46.43 37.04 48.80
CA TRP A 386 -46.35 37.02 47.34
C TRP A 386 -46.56 38.42 46.76
N ALA A 387 -47.48 39.21 47.33
CA ALA A 387 -47.67 40.60 46.93
C ALA A 387 -46.48 41.49 47.34
N THR A 388 -45.70 41.13 48.35
CA THR A 388 -44.42 41.81 48.67
C THR A 388 -43.26 41.26 47.85
N GLU A 389 -43.21 39.98 47.49
CA GLU A 389 -42.22 39.39 46.58
C GLU A 389 -42.41 39.88 45.15
N VAL A 390 -43.64 39.97 44.65
CA VAL A 390 -43.94 40.54 43.33
C VAL A 390 -43.62 42.05 43.34
N ARG A 391 -43.87 42.74 44.44
CA ARG A 391 -43.58 44.18 44.60
C ARG A 391 -42.09 44.48 44.79
N ASN A 392 -41.36 43.66 45.54
CA ASN A 392 -39.91 43.78 45.79
C ASN A 392 -39.08 43.19 44.66
N GLY A 393 -39.57 42.12 44.02
CA GLY A 393 -39.04 41.50 42.80
C GLY A 393 -39.32 42.32 41.53
N GLY A 394 -39.97 43.48 41.66
CA GLY A 394 -40.19 44.43 40.58
C GLY A 394 -41.57 44.28 39.93
N ALA A 395 -42.60 44.79 40.59
CA ALA A 395 -43.94 44.88 40.02
C ALA A 395 -43.92 45.84 38.81
N GLN A 396 -44.11 45.28 37.61
CA GLN A 396 -44.32 45.88 36.28
C GLN A 396 -43.12 46.30 35.40
N PRO A 397 -42.12 47.10 35.79
CA PRO A 397 -41.11 47.56 34.82
C PRO A 397 -40.09 46.46 34.47
N GLY A 398 -39.93 45.41 35.28
CA GLY A 398 -39.00 44.31 34.98
C GLY A 398 -39.49 43.41 33.84
N ILE A 399 -40.78 43.09 33.82
CA ILE A 399 -41.39 42.23 32.79
C ILE A 399 -41.56 43.02 31.48
N GLU A 400 -42.09 44.25 31.53
CA GLU A 400 -42.21 45.11 30.35
C GLU A 400 -40.84 45.44 29.74
N LYS A 401 -39.83 45.70 30.57
CA LYS A 401 -38.45 45.86 30.11
C LYS A 401 -37.89 44.57 29.54
N ALA A 402 -38.14 43.41 30.15
CA ALA A 402 -37.70 42.12 29.60
C ALA A 402 -38.36 41.83 28.24
N PHE A 403 -39.65 42.17 28.05
CA PHE A 403 -40.32 42.08 26.77
C PHE A 403 -39.75 43.06 25.74
N SER A 404 -39.49 44.31 26.15
CA SER A 404 -38.85 45.31 25.29
C SER A 404 -37.43 44.91 24.89
N ASP A 405 -36.65 44.37 25.83
CA ASP A 405 -35.28 43.90 25.61
C ASP A 405 -35.30 42.65 24.70
N LEU A 406 -36.28 41.76 24.86
CA LEU A 406 -36.49 40.60 23.98
C LEU A 406 -36.87 41.03 22.55
N GLU A 407 -37.77 42.01 22.39
CA GLU A 407 -38.12 42.54 21.07
C GLU A 407 -36.94 43.26 20.40
N ALA A 408 -36.17 44.03 21.17
CA ALA A 408 -34.97 44.67 20.70
C ALA A 408 -33.90 43.66 20.29
N LEU A 409 -33.75 42.55 21.03
CA LEU A 409 -32.84 41.47 20.68
C LEU A 409 -33.30 40.73 19.43
N LYS A 410 -34.61 40.44 19.31
CA LYS A 410 -35.20 39.82 18.13
C LYS A 410 -34.95 40.65 16.87
N ARG A 411 -35.20 41.96 16.92
CA ARG A 411 -34.94 42.86 15.78
C ARG A 411 -33.46 42.87 15.39
N ARG A 412 -32.56 42.88 16.38
CA ARG A 412 -31.11 42.86 16.13
C ARG A 412 -30.68 41.58 15.41
N VAL A 413 -31.20 40.43 15.84
CA VAL A 413 -30.93 39.14 15.21
C VAL A 413 -31.53 39.08 13.80
N ASP A 414 -32.74 39.59 13.59
CA ASP A 414 -33.35 39.68 12.26
C ASP A 414 -32.55 40.61 11.33
N ASP A 415 -32.07 41.75 11.81
CA ASP A 415 -31.26 42.69 11.02
C ASP A 415 -29.88 42.09 10.65
N GLU A 416 -29.23 41.38 11.58
CA GLU A 416 -27.98 40.67 11.31
C GLU A 416 -28.17 39.54 10.29
N LEU A 417 -29.23 38.74 10.42
CA LEU A 417 -29.56 37.68 9.46
C LEU A 417 -29.88 38.25 8.07
N ASN A 418 -30.64 39.34 8.00
CA ASN A 418 -30.97 39.99 6.73
C ASN A 418 -29.76 40.68 6.09
N GLY A 419 -28.82 41.19 6.90
CA GLY A 419 -27.54 41.72 6.43
C GLY A 419 -26.69 40.63 5.77
N ILE A 420 -26.54 39.49 6.45
CA ILE A 420 -25.79 38.33 5.93
C ILE A 420 -26.46 37.73 4.68
N SER A 421 -27.79 37.75 4.58
CA SER A 421 -28.51 37.24 3.40
C SER A 421 -28.39 38.13 2.16
N ARG A 422 -27.88 39.36 2.28
CA ARG A 422 -27.74 40.33 1.17
C ARG A 422 -26.31 40.44 0.63
N GLU A 423 -25.33 39.94 1.35
CA GLU A 423 -23.96 39.66 0.85
C GLU A 423 -23.90 38.29 0.18
#